data_AF-A0A944PDS2-F1
#
_entry.id   AF-A0A944PDS2-F1
#
_cell.length_a   1.000
_cell.length_b   1.000
_cell.length_c   1.000
_cell.angle_alpha   90.00
_cell.angle_beta   90.00
_cell.angle_gamma   90.00
#
_symmetry.space_group_name_H-M   'P 1'
#
loop_
_entity.id
_entity.type
_entity.pdbx_description
1 polymer ?
#
loop_
_entity_poly.entity_id
_entity_poly.type
_entity_poly.pdbx_seq_one_letter_code
_entity_poly.pdbx_strand_id
1 'polypeptide(L)'
;MDLRASVRRAAVVLLSAVTIVGIFASPAQAGSWSSSLSSVGPGFESRTWYQPTSSTGTTIKFTGCTGANTVVNVTLYKVVNNFPDTDYTRAAFTKCFQSPTSTSTGNWSDHGAGDYYFVVNDAGGAHVSVRSLVVSY
;
A
#
# COMPACT_ATOMS: atom_id res chain seq x y z
N MET A 1 -73.37 -32.66 -22.69
CA MET A 1 -73.61 -31.49 -21.83
C MET A 1 -72.27 -31.16 -21.20
N ASP A 2 -71.44 -30.35 -21.88
CA ASP A 2 -71.22 -28.93 -21.58
C ASP A 2 -70.22 -28.79 -20.41
N LEU A 3 -69.15 -27.99 -20.40
CA LEU A 3 -68.89 -26.70 -21.04
C LEU A 3 -67.36 -26.41 -21.05
N ARG A 4 -66.98 -25.39 -21.82
CA ARG A 4 -65.64 -24.88 -22.17
C ARG A 4 -64.73 -24.41 -21.02
N ALA A 5 -63.42 -24.53 -21.32
CA ALA A 5 -62.30 -23.58 -21.16
C ALA A 5 -61.83 -23.12 -19.76
N SER A 6 -60.51 -23.25 -19.53
CA SER A 6 -59.72 -22.11 -19.05
C SER A 6 -58.24 -22.28 -19.43
N VAL A 7 -57.78 -21.44 -20.36
CA VAL A 7 -56.36 -21.21 -20.65
C VAL A 7 -55.73 -20.48 -19.46
N ARG A 8 -54.53 -20.88 -19.00
CA ARG A 8 -53.56 -19.95 -18.39
C ARG A 8 -52.14 -20.56 -18.34
N ARG A 9 -51.30 -20.04 -19.25
CA ARG A 9 -49.92 -19.53 -19.07
C ARG A 9 -48.97 -20.32 -18.15
N ALA A 10 -47.86 -20.80 -18.73
CA ALA A 10 -46.52 -20.48 -18.24
C ALA A 10 -45.47 -20.82 -19.31
N ALA A 11 -44.79 -19.80 -19.82
CA ALA A 11 -43.61 -19.93 -20.64
C ALA A 11 -42.43 -20.33 -19.73
N VAL A 12 -41.66 -21.35 -20.12
CA VAL A 12 -40.38 -21.66 -19.49
C VAL A 12 -39.29 -21.33 -20.49
N VAL A 13 -38.65 -20.18 -20.29
CA VAL A 13 -37.44 -19.79 -21.02
C VAL A 13 -36.28 -20.46 -20.31
N LEU A 14 -35.68 -21.48 -20.93
CA LEU A 14 -34.45 -22.10 -20.46
C LEU A 14 -33.28 -21.16 -20.80
N LEU A 15 -32.84 -20.34 -19.83
CA LEU A 15 -31.59 -19.60 -19.94
C LEU A 15 -30.43 -20.54 -19.60
N SER A 16 -29.69 -20.94 -20.64
CA SER A 16 -28.41 -21.63 -20.50
C SER A 16 -27.37 -20.68 -19.93
N ALA A 17 -26.96 -20.89 -18.67
CA ALA A 17 -25.87 -20.13 -18.05
C ALA A 17 -24.52 -20.59 -18.60
N VAL A 18 -23.84 -19.75 -19.39
CA VAL A 18 -22.43 -19.94 -19.74
C VAL A 18 -21.57 -19.34 -18.63
N THR A 19 -20.95 -20.19 -17.81
CA THR A 19 -19.95 -19.78 -16.82
C THR A 19 -18.58 -19.65 -17.49
N ILE A 20 -18.18 -18.42 -17.83
CA ILE A 20 -16.78 -18.12 -18.17
C ILE A 20 -16.02 -17.98 -16.84
N VAL A 21 -15.34 -19.04 -16.41
CA VAL A 21 -14.35 -18.95 -15.32
C VAL A 21 -13.09 -18.33 -15.92
N GLY A 22 -13.08 -17.01 -16.03
CA GLY A 22 -11.87 -16.24 -16.28
C GLY A 22 -11.04 -16.23 -15.01
N ILE A 23 -10.11 -17.19 -14.87
CA ILE A 23 -9.04 -17.08 -13.87
C ILE A 23 -8.11 -15.99 -14.37
N PHE A 24 -8.43 -14.74 -14.05
CA PHE A 24 -7.43 -13.69 -14.06
C PHE A 24 -6.46 -14.00 -12.93
N ALA A 25 -5.48 -14.86 -13.21
CA ALA A 25 -4.21 -14.78 -12.50
C ALA A 25 -3.68 -13.38 -12.82
N SER A 26 -4.02 -12.42 -11.96
CA SER A 26 -3.36 -11.13 -11.97
C SER A 26 -1.87 -11.46 -11.85
N PRO A 27 -0.99 -10.97 -12.74
CA PRO A 27 0.43 -11.01 -12.40
C PRO A 27 0.57 -10.38 -11.01
N ALA A 28 1.49 -10.83 -10.17
CA ALA A 28 1.81 -10.14 -8.93
C ALA A 28 2.25 -8.71 -9.31
N GLN A 29 1.30 -7.78 -9.37
CA GLN A 29 1.53 -6.43 -9.84
C GLN A 29 2.23 -5.72 -8.69
N ALA A 30 3.55 -5.60 -8.82
CA ALA A 30 4.31 -4.70 -7.99
C ALA A 30 3.82 -3.26 -8.27
N GLY A 31 3.13 -2.66 -7.32
CA GLY A 31 2.74 -1.27 -7.33
C GLY A 31 3.93 -0.37 -7.00
N SER A 32 3.90 0.87 -7.51
CA SER A 32 4.84 1.88 -7.06
C SER A 32 4.22 3.27 -7.12
N TRP A 33 4.70 4.16 -6.26
CA TRP A 33 4.39 5.57 -6.33
C TRP A 33 5.59 6.41 -5.91
N SER A 34 5.61 7.65 -6.38
CA SER A 34 6.64 8.63 -6.03
C SER A 34 6.03 9.91 -5.50
N SER A 35 6.77 10.62 -4.65
CA SER A 35 6.39 11.88 -4.05
C SER A 35 7.61 12.63 -3.52
N SER A 36 7.38 13.63 -2.67
CA SER A 36 8.40 14.34 -1.89
C SER A 36 7.82 14.71 -0.52
N LEU A 37 8.68 14.96 0.47
CA LEU A 37 8.26 15.41 1.80
C LEU A 37 8.85 16.79 2.05
N SER A 38 8.06 17.71 2.62
CA SER A 38 8.51 19.06 2.94
C SER A 38 8.23 19.33 4.41
N SER A 39 9.30 19.57 5.17
CA SER A 39 9.26 19.94 6.60
C SER A 39 8.31 19.08 7.44
N VAL A 40 8.33 17.76 7.25
CA VAL A 40 7.49 16.83 8.01
C VAL A 40 8.14 16.54 9.36
N GLY A 41 7.34 16.58 10.43
CA GLY A 41 7.79 16.30 11.79
C GLY A 41 7.70 14.80 12.16
N PRO A 42 8.14 14.43 13.37
CA PRO A 42 7.94 13.08 13.89
C PRO A 42 6.44 12.74 13.96
N GLY A 43 6.10 11.51 13.60
CA GLY A 43 4.71 11.04 13.55
C GLY A 43 3.99 11.37 12.25
N PHE A 44 4.66 11.98 11.26
CA PHE A 44 4.06 12.14 9.93
C PHE A 44 3.76 10.76 9.32
N GLU A 45 2.52 10.57 8.90
CA GLU A 45 2.02 9.38 8.22
C GLU A 45 1.91 9.63 6.72
N SER A 46 2.38 8.68 5.91
CA SER A 46 2.19 8.73 4.47
C SER A 46 0.73 8.47 4.08
N ARG A 47 0.43 8.63 2.78
CA ARG A 47 -0.76 7.99 2.20
C ARG A 47 -0.71 6.48 2.41
N THR A 48 -1.88 5.85 2.49
CA THR A 48 -2.03 4.40 2.50
C THR A 48 -1.94 3.84 1.07
N TRP A 49 -1.49 2.59 0.93
CA TRP A 49 -1.58 1.82 -0.31
C TRP A 49 -1.94 0.37 -0.03
N TYR A 50 -2.64 -0.26 -0.97
CA TYR A 50 -2.99 -1.67 -0.92
C TYR A 50 -1.94 -2.52 -1.65
N GLN A 51 -1.37 -3.50 -0.95
CA GLN A 51 -0.46 -4.50 -1.51
C GLN A 51 -1.23 -5.82 -1.70
N PRO A 52 -1.41 -6.30 -2.95
CA PRO A 52 -2.28 -7.43 -3.24
C PRO A 52 -1.67 -8.80 -2.91
N THR A 53 -0.34 -8.90 -2.80
CA THR A 53 0.34 -10.18 -2.58
C THR A 53 1.47 -10.05 -1.57
N SER A 54 1.77 -11.12 -0.85
CA SER A 54 2.87 -11.19 0.10
C SER A 54 4.25 -11.25 -0.56
N SER A 55 4.32 -11.60 -1.85
CA SER A 55 5.57 -11.97 -2.53
C SER A 55 6.46 -10.79 -2.92
N THR A 56 5.91 -9.57 -2.96
CA THR A 56 6.63 -8.40 -3.48
C THR A 56 7.43 -7.65 -2.41
N GLY A 57 7.07 -7.79 -1.12
CA GLY A 57 7.62 -6.96 -0.04
C GLY A 57 7.41 -5.46 -0.27
N THR A 58 7.85 -4.61 0.63
CA THR A 58 7.86 -3.14 0.48
C THR A 58 9.28 -2.62 0.50
N THR A 59 9.57 -1.73 -0.45
CA THR A 59 10.81 -0.95 -0.50
C THR A 59 10.49 0.53 -0.49
N ILE A 60 11.10 1.27 0.43
CA ILE A 60 10.97 2.72 0.53
C ILE A 60 12.35 3.35 0.30
N LYS A 61 12.41 4.32 -0.61
CA LYS A 61 13.63 5.06 -0.93
C LYS A 61 13.44 6.54 -0.68
N PHE A 62 14.31 7.14 0.12
CA PHE A 62 14.40 8.59 0.26
C PHE A 62 15.70 9.06 -0.39
N THR A 63 15.62 10.08 -1.23
CA THR A 63 16.76 10.69 -1.91
C THR A 63 16.82 12.17 -1.57
N GLY A 64 18.01 12.66 -1.21
CA GLY A 64 18.26 14.07 -0.91
C GLY A 64 17.45 14.58 0.29
N CYS A 65 17.80 14.10 1.48
CA CYS A 65 17.19 14.51 2.73
C CYS A 65 17.86 15.78 3.28
N THR A 66 17.06 16.67 3.86
CA THR A 66 17.53 17.83 4.62
C THR A 66 16.75 17.94 5.94
N GLY A 67 17.42 18.36 7.01
CA GLY A 67 16.83 18.45 8.34
C GLY A 67 17.89 18.80 9.38
N ALA A 68 17.48 19.06 10.62
CA ALA A 68 18.40 19.32 11.72
C ALA A 68 19.18 18.05 12.14
N ASN A 69 18.55 16.87 11.96
CA ASN A 69 19.15 15.57 12.21
C ASN A 69 19.72 14.97 10.91
N THR A 70 20.70 14.07 11.04
CA THR A 70 21.36 13.35 9.93
C THR A 70 20.85 11.92 9.76
N VAL A 71 19.77 11.58 10.45
CA VAL A 71 19.06 10.31 10.38
C VAL A 71 17.57 10.59 10.40
N VAL A 72 16.82 9.91 9.55
CA VAL A 72 15.36 9.83 9.66
C VAL A 72 15.00 8.36 9.83
N ASN A 73 14.22 8.02 10.85
CA ASN A 73 13.78 6.65 11.05
C ASN A 73 12.42 6.45 10.39
N VAL A 74 12.24 5.36 9.66
CA VAL A 74 10.98 5.06 8.98
C VAL A 74 10.47 3.73 9.48
N THR A 75 9.20 3.70 9.88
CA THR A 75 8.51 2.47 10.30
C THR A 75 7.38 2.21 9.33
N LEU A 76 7.30 0.99 8.81
CA LEU A 76 6.16 0.51 8.04
C LEU A 76 5.06 0.06 9.00
N TYR A 77 3.81 0.41 8.70
CA TYR A 77 2.64 -0.02 9.44
C TYR A 77 1.66 -0.73 8.51
N LYS A 78 1.02 -1.79 9.03
CA LYS A 78 -0.13 -2.44 8.40
C LYS A 78 -1.40 -2.02 9.10
N VAL A 79 -2.38 -1.59 8.31
CA VAL A 79 -3.70 -1.25 8.80
C VAL A 79 -4.41 -2.51 9.30
N VAL A 80 -4.92 -2.47 10.53
CA VAL A 80 -5.72 -3.56 11.09
C VAL A 80 -7.10 -3.02 11.49
N ASN A 81 -8.13 -3.42 10.74
CA ASN A 81 -9.49 -2.95 11.00
C ASN A 81 -9.94 -3.27 12.43
N ASN A 82 -10.33 -2.23 13.17
CA ASN A 82 -10.82 -2.28 14.56
C ASN A 82 -9.76 -2.66 15.62
N PHE A 83 -8.48 -2.65 15.28
CA PHE A 83 -7.39 -2.90 16.21
C PHE A 83 -6.26 -1.87 15.99
N PRO A 84 -5.30 -1.75 16.93
CA PRO A 84 -4.07 -1.01 16.67
C PRO A 84 -3.34 -1.57 15.45
N ASP A 85 -2.77 -0.67 14.65
CA ASP A 85 -2.00 -1.04 13.48
C ASP A 85 -0.70 -1.77 13.86
N THR A 86 -0.31 -2.75 13.06
CA THR A 86 0.90 -3.54 13.30
C THR A 86 2.11 -2.80 12.74
N ASP A 87 3.09 -2.47 13.58
CA ASP A 87 4.37 -1.94 13.14
C ASP A 87 5.35 -3.05 12.73
N TYR A 88 6.21 -2.72 11.78
CA TYR A 88 7.34 -3.55 11.37
C TYR A 88 8.66 -2.89 11.74
N THR A 89 9.76 -3.62 11.55
CA THR A 89 11.12 -3.17 11.88
C THR A 89 11.37 -1.73 11.43
N ARG A 90 11.82 -0.89 12.36
CA ARG A 90 12.22 0.49 12.07
C ARG A 90 13.52 0.51 11.28
N ALA A 91 13.53 1.22 10.16
CA ALA A 91 14.70 1.38 9.31
C ALA A 91 15.29 2.80 9.47
N ALA A 92 16.61 2.90 9.61
CA ALA A 92 17.33 4.17 9.73
C ALA A 92 17.82 4.65 8.36
N PHE A 93 17.36 5.81 7.92
CA PHE A 93 17.73 6.42 6.64
C PHE A 93 18.76 7.52 6.91
N THR A 94 20.04 7.21 6.70
CA THR A 94 21.17 8.13 6.95
C THR A 94 21.85 8.61 5.67
N LYS A 95 21.96 7.73 4.66
CA LYS A 95 22.66 8.03 3.39
C LYS A 95 22.05 9.21 2.63
N CYS A 96 20.73 9.38 2.67
CA CYS A 96 20.06 10.44 1.94
C CYS A 96 20.45 11.86 2.37
N PHE A 97 21.03 12.05 3.57
CA PHE A 97 21.54 13.33 4.03
C PHE A 97 22.93 13.68 3.50
N GLN A 98 23.65 12.72 2.88
CA GLN A 98 25.03 12.95 2.44
C GLN A 98 25.12 13.87 1.22
N SER A 99 24.11 13.84 0.34
CA SER A 99 24.05 14.71 -0.83
C SER A 99 22.62 14.80 -1.38
N PRO A 100 22.31 15.80 -2.23
CA PRO A 100 20.99 15.95 -2.86
C PRO A 100 20.57 14.79 -3.79
N THR A 101 21.47 13.85 -4.10
CA THR A 101 21.25 12.68 -4.95
C THR A 101 21.53 11.36 -4.23
N SER A 102 22.06 11.39 -3.01
CA SER A 102 22.27 10.19 -2.20
C SER A 102 20.93 9.60 -1.77
N THR A 103 20.86 8.27 -1.75
CA THR A 103 19.62 7.53 -1.46
C THR A 103 19.79 6.61 -0.25
N SER A 104 18.84 6.66 0.67
CA SER A 104 18.63 5.67 1.72
C SER A 104 17.50 4.72 1.30
N THR A 105 17.62 3.44 1.64
CA THR A 105 16.62 2.42 1.31
C THR A 105 16.25 1.64 2.56
N GLY A 106 14.94 1.47 2.79
CA GLY A 106 14.39 0.50 3.73
C GLY A 106 13.67 -0.61 2.97
N ASN A 107 13.79 -1.84 3.46
CA ASN A 107 13.18 -3.03 2.87
C ASN A 107 12.44 -3.83 3.94
N TRP A 108 11.22 -4.25 3.63
CA TRP A 108 10.39 -5.11 4.45
C TRP A 108 9.88 -6.25 3.57
N SER A 109 10.30 -7.49 3.82
CA SER A 109 9.84 -8.65 3.03
C SER A 109 8.69 -9.40 3.70
N ASP A 110 8.57 -9.29 5.03
CA ASP A 110 7.83 -10.25 5.85
C ASP A 110 6.52 -9.68 6.43
N HIS A 111 5.71 -9.02 5.60
CA HIS A 111 4.49 -8.33 6.07
C HIS A 111 3.18 -8.81 5.43
N GLY A 112 3.23 -9.54 4.32
CA GLY A 112 2.06 -10.14 3.68
C GLY A 112 1.20 -9.15 2.87
N ALA A 113 0.09 -9.60 2.29
CA ALA A 113 -0.88 -8.72 1.63
C ALA A 113 -1.66 -7.85 2.64
N GLY A 114 -2.12 -6.67 2.20
CA GLY A 114 -2.93 -5.75 3.02
C GLY A 114 -2.69 -4.28 2.70
N ASP A 115 -3.29 -3.41 3.51
CA ASP A 115 -3.11 -1.96 3.43
C ASP A 115 -1.95 -1.50 4.32
N TYR A 116 -1.10 -0.64 3.77
CA TYR A 116 0.12 -0.17 4.42
C TYR A 116 0.29 1.33 4.31
N TYR A 117 0.99 1.89 5.28
CA TYR A 117 1.52 3.25 5.25
C TYR A 117 2.86 3.27 5.99
N PHE A 118 3.65 4.33 5.82
CA PHE A 118 4.86 4.50 6.63
C PHE A 118 4.75 5.74 7.52
N VAL A 119 5.48 5.69 8.63
CA VAL A 119 5.61 6.79 9.57
C VAL A 119 7.05 7.27 9.60
N VAL A 120 7.22 8.59 9.50
CA VAL A 120 8.49 9.26 9.77
C VAL A 120 8.65 9.42 11.28
N ASN A 121 9.62 8.72 11.83
CA ASN A 121 10.03 8.78 13.22
C ASN A 121 11.32 9.59 13.29
N ASP A 122 11.32 10.64 14.08
CA ASP A 122 12.52 11.45 14.29
C ASP A 122 12.73 11.68 15.79
N ALA A 123 14.00 11.75 16.21
CA ALA A 123 14.35 11.94 17.61
C ALA A 123 14.37 13.43 17.93
N GLY A 124 13.54 13.85 18.88
CA GLY A 124 13.61 15.21 19.44
C GLY A 124 12.88 16.29 18.62
N GLY A 125 11.84 15.94 17.86
CA GLY A 125 10.96 16.94 17.25
C GLY A 125 11.47 17.56 15.94
N ALA A 126 12.58 17.09 15.39
CA ALA A 126 13.14 17.70 14.19
C ALA A 126 12.28 17.41 12.95
N HIS A 127 12.23 18.40 12.06
CA HIS A 127 11.56 18.28 10.77
C HIS A 127 12.55 17.80 9.70
N VAL A 128 12.05 16.98 8.78
CA VAL A 128 12.80 16.49 7.63
C VAL A 128 12.09 16.86 6.33
N SER A 129 12.87 17.22 5.32
CA SER A 129 12.42 17.30 3.93
C SER A 129 13.13 16.24 3.11
N VAL A 130 12.41 15.65 2.16
CA VAL A 130 12.90 14.59 1.28
C VAL A 130 12.60 15.00 -0.15
N ARG A 131 13.66 15.22 -0.93
CA ARG A 131 13.52 15.68 -2.32
C ARG A 131 12.78 14.68 -3.21
N SER A 132 13.08 13.40 -3.06
CA SER A 132 12.37 12.34 -3.78
C SER A 132 12.12 11.15 -2.86
N LEU A 133 10.87 10.73 -2.84
CA LEU A 133 10.35 9.58 -2.12
C LEU A 133 9.81 8.59 -3.15
N VAL A 134 10.23 7.34 -3.09
CA VAL A 134 9.66 6.26 -3.90
C VAL A 134 9.29 5.09 -3.00
N VAL A 135 8.08 4.58 -3.18
CA VAL A 135 7.61 3.35 -2.53
C VAL A 135 7.32 2.32 -3.62
N SER A 136 7.77 1.09 -3.43
CA SER A 136 7.52 -0.06 -4.30
C SER A 136 7.00 -1.22 -3.44
N TYR A 137 5.93 -1.89 -3.87
CA TYR A 137 5.18 -2.88 -3.09
C TYR A 137 4.44 -3.87 -3.98
#